data_AF-A0A844RRB9-F1
#
_entry.id   AF-A0A844RRB9-F1
#
_cell.length_a   1.000
_cell.length_b   1.000
_cell.length_c   1.000
_cell.angle_alpha   90.00
_cell.angle_beta   90.00
_cell.angle_gamma   90.00
#
_symmetry.space_group_name_H-M   'P 1'
#
loop_
_entity.id
_entity.type
_entity.pdbx_description
1 polymer ?
#
loop_
_entity_poly.entity_id
_entity_poly.type
_entity_poly.pdbx_seq_one_letter_code
_entity_poly.pdbx_strand_id
1 'polypeptide(L)'
;MSDVDVFVIDDDFDPLADLSLDDGERDDAEADYLPPIPDADKSVVPPVVPLSAAERIEKLLAGIPGQQFRLLHAVEFCTEPKTMDEAVADLDAAYPNTTSVYGSAQVVQLLERDGALERIVDEDAAHAAAGDAADALAEDEGFISVTPAPPCRYRATQAGLDAVAAHVNEGLVAEKIEEDERYLPIFQRVLEMCAREGGCPTKELDQAVDGDPLCQEPRRFCGFFRGKLEETGAIEWRDAWTITDLGRSVLASGLFAAASPSER
;
A
#
# COMPACT_ATOMS: atom_id res chain seq x y z
N MET A 1 -35.96 -17.08 26.04
CA MET A 1 -35.07 -16.41 27.00
C MET A 1 -34.11 -17.48 27.46
N SER A 2 -32.94 -17.52 26.84
CA SER A 2 -31.89 -18.49 27.14
C SER A 2 -31.06 -17.95 28.30
N ASP A 3 -31.04 -18.71 29.39
CA ASP A 3 -30.18 -18.51 30.55
C ASP A 3 -28.72 -18.38 30.09
N VAL A 4 -28.12 -17.24 30.42
CA VAL A 4 -26.67 -17.08 30.42
C VAL A 4 -26.23 -17.53 31.80
N ASP A 5 -25.61 -18.71 31.87
CA ASP A 5 -24.93 -19.17 33.08
C ASP A 5 -23.83 -18.16 33.43
N VAL A 6 -24.06 -17.39 34.49
CA VAL A 6 -23.05 -16.54 35.10
C VAL A 6 -22.08 -17.47 35.82
N PHE A 7 -20.90 -17.64 35.27
CA PHE A 7 -19.79 -18.32 35.93
C PHE A 7 -19.41 -17.53 37.19
N VAL A 8 -19.77 -18.07 38.36
CA VAL A 8 -19.22 -17.63 39.64
C VAL A 8 -17.82 -18.21 39.72
N ILE A 9 -16.81 -17.36 39.59
CA ILE A 9 -15.43 -17.73 39.88
C ILE A 9 -15.36 -17.95 41.39
N ASP A 10 -15.06 -19.17 41.80
CA ASP A 10 -14.83 -19.53 43.20
C ASP A 10 -13.56 -18.79 43.66
N ASP A 11 -13.65 -17.96 44.70
CA ASP A 11 -12.53 -17.16 45.23
C ASP A 11 -11.36 -18.04 45.75
N ASP A 12 -11.58 -19.35 45.87
CA ASP A 12 -10.59 -20.37 46.24
C ASP A 12 -9.88 -21.01 45.02
N PHE A 13 -10.20 -20.61 43.78
CA PHE A 13 -9.46 -21.07 42.61
C PHE A 13 -8.13 -20.31 42.49
N ASP A 14 -7.10 -20.81 43.17
CA ASP A 14 -5.72 -20.37 42.99
C ASP A 14 -5.06 -21.16 41.83
N PRO A 15 -4.92 -20.56 40.63
CA PRO A 15 -4.33 -21.23 39.47
C PRO A 15 -2.84 -21.53 39.63
N LEU A 16 -2.20 -21.05 40.70
CA LEU A 16 -0.79 -21.27 41.01
C LEU A 16 -0.58 -22.31 42.13
N ALA A 17 -1.64 -22.82 42.76
CA ALA A 17 -1.53 -23.76 43.88
C ALA A 17 -0.83 -25.09 43.51
N ASP A 18 -0.98 -25.55 42.25
CA ASP A 18 -0.30 -26.74 41.72
C ASP A 18 1.12 -26.43 41.18
N LEU A 19 1.51 -25.16 41.10
CA LEU A 19 2.86 -24.75 40.75
C LEU A 19 3.68 -24.63 42.03
N SER A 20 4.31 -25.73 42.45
CA SER A 20 5.35 -25.67 43.47
C SER A 20 6.53 -24.85 42.95
N LEU A 21 6.52 -23.55 43.23
CA LEU A 21 7.70 -22.70 43.08
C LEU A 21 8.65 -23.08 44.20
N ASP A 22 9.65 -23.88 43.85
CA ASP A 22 10.75 -24.22 44.73
C ASP A 22 11.53 -22.94 45.05
N ASP A 23 11.40 -22.44 46.28
CA ASP A 23 12.19 -21.34 46.84
C ASP A 23 13.62 -21.78 47.20
N GLY A 24 13.99 -23.03 46.92
CA GLY A 24 15.37 -23.46 46.93
C GLY A 24 16.18 -22.65 45.92
N GLU A 25 17.40 -22.25 46.31
CA GLU A 25 18.42 -21.81 45.36
C GLU A 25 18.45 -22.84 44.25
N ARG A 26 17.88 -22.49 43.08
CA ARG A 26 17.98 -23.28 41.86
C ARG A 26 19.47 -23.34 41.56
N ASP A 27 20.09 -24.44 42.02
CA ASP A 27 21.39 -24.87 41.56
C ASP A 27 21.27 -24.91 40.04
N ASP A 28 21.94 -23.94 39.45
CA ASP A 28 21.84 -23.46 38.09
C ASP A 28 21.66 -24.67 37.19
N ALA A 29 20.41 -24.88 36.75
CA ALA A 29 20.11 -25.87 35.73
C ALA A 29 20.96 -25.47 34.54
N GLU A 30 22.07 -26.19 34.38
CA GLU A 30 23.12 -26.01 33.40
C GLU A 30 22.42 -25.66 32.10
N ALA A 31 22.43 -24.37 31.74
CA ALA A 31 21.70 -23.89 30.58
C ALA A 31 22.19 -24.76 29.42
N ASP A 32 21.28 -25.59 28.87
CA ASP A 32 21.55 -26.53 27.78
C ASP A 32 22.55 -25.86 26.85
N TYR A 33 23.81 -26.31 26.89
CA TYR A 33 24.92 -25.60 26.26
C TYR A 33 24.61 -25.51 24.78
N LEU A 34 24.13 -24.34 24.35
CA LEU A 34 23.96 -24.05 22.95
C LEU A 34 25.37 -23.80 22.42
N PRO A 35 25.92 -24.69 21.58
CA PRO A 35 27.25 -24.48 21.05
C PRO A 35 27.28 -23.11 20.37
N PRO A 36 28.35 -22.31 20.59
CA PRO A 36 28.47 -21.02 19.92
C PRO A 36 28.33 -21.24 18.42
N ILE A 37 27.54 -20.40 17.75
CA ILE A 37 27.39 -20.46 16.29
C ILE A 37 28.80 -20.42 15.71
N PRO A 38 29.25 -21.50 15.03
CA PRO A 38 30.58 -21.53 14.44
C PRO A 38 30.74 -20.31 13.53
N ASP A 39 31.88 -19.63 13.62
CA ASP A 39 32.19 -18.46 12.80
C ASP A 39 31.30 -17.23 13.02
N ALA A 40 30.62 -17.11 14.17
CA ALA A 40 29.87 -15.90 14.54
C ALA A 40 30.75 -14.62 14.51
N ASP A 41 32.02 -14.76 14.84
CA ASP A 41 33.06 -13.73 14.74
C ASP A 41 33.40 -13.34 13.29
N LYS A 42 33.09 -14.22 12.32
CA LYS A 42 33.20 -13.95 10.88
C LYS A 42 31.92 -13.33 10.30
N SER A 43 30.82 -13.32 11.06
CA SER A 43 29.58 -12.64 10.68
C SER A 43 29.77 -11.12 10.79
N VAL A 44 30.35 -10.54 9.75
CA VAL A 44 30.47 -9.08 9.62
C VAL A 44 29.19 -8.58 8.97
N VAL A 45 28.34 -7.92 9.76
CA VAL A 45 27.21 -7.16 9.21
C VAL A 45 27.79 -6.05 8.33
N PRO A 46 27.48 -6.02 7.02
CA PRO A 46 27.96 -4.96 6.15
C PRO A 46 27.54 -3.59 6.70
N PRO A 47 28.36 -2.54 6.55
CA PRO A 47 27.96 -1.20 6.96
C PRO A 47 26.69 -0.79 6.21
N VAL A 48 25.72 -0.25 6.94
CA VAL A 48 24.47 0.24 6.36
C VAL A 48 24.81 1.39 5.42
N VAL A 49 24.61 1.19 4.11
CA VAL A 49 24.75 2.26 3.12
C VAL A 49 23.49 3.13 3.19
N PRO A 50 23.61 4.43 3.54
CA PRO A 50 22.45 5.31 3.60
C PRO A 50 21.94 5.54 2.16
N LEU A 51 20.73 5.06 1.91
CA LEU A 51 20.03 5.29 0.63
C LEU A 51 19.42 6.68 0.62
N SER A 52 19.42 7.33 -0.54
CA SER A 52 18.66 8.55 -0.79
C SER A 52 17.14 8.30 -0.67
N ALA A 53 16.36 9.38 -0.50
CA ALA A 53 14.89 9.26 -0.46
C ALA A 53 14.35 8.62 -1.75
N ALA A 54 14.84 9.05 -2.91
CA ALA A 54 14.46 8.47 -4.21
C ALA A 54 14.70 6.96 -4.25
N GLU A 55 15.88 6.49 -3.86
CA GLU A 55 16.19 5.04 -3.84
C GLU A 55 15.32 4.25 -2.86
N ARG A 56 14.93 4.85 -1.73
CA ARG A 56 14.03 4.20 -0.77
C ARG A 56 12.61 4.11 -1.32
N ILE A 57 12.12 5.17 -1.96
CA ILE A 57 10.79 5.20 -2.59
C ILE A 57 10.72 4.15 -3.71
N GLU A 58 11.70 4.09 -4.60
CA GLU A 58 11.75 3.07 -5.66
C GLU A 58 11.77 1.64 -5.08
N LYS A 59 12.53 1.40 -4.01
CA LYS A 59 12.52 0.11 -3.33
C LYS A 59 11.18 -0.23 -2.69
N LEU A 60 10.47 0.76 -2.15
CA LEU A 60 9.13 0.59 -1.59
C LEU A 60 8.13 0.17 -2.68
N LEU A 61 8.12 0.89 -3.81
CA LEU A 61 7.23 0.61 -4.94
C LEU A 61 7.53 -0.78 -5.53
N ALA A 62 8.80 -1.10 -5.78
CA ALA A 62 9.21 -2.42 -6.26
C ALA A 62 8.94 -3.55 -5.26
N GLY A 63 8.96 -3.26 -3.96
CA GLY A 63 8.67 -4.22 -2.90
C GLY A 63 7.18 -4.54 -2.74
N ILE A 64 6.30 -3.65 -3.18
CA ILE A 64 4.84 -3.80 -3.04
C ILE A 64 4.13 -3.39 -4.35
N PRO A 65 4.40 -4.07 -5.48
CA PRO A 65 3.96 -3.63 -6.80
C PRO A 65 2.43 -3.54 -6.93
N GLY A 66 1.68 -4.45 -6.30
CA GLY A 66 0.21 -4.42 -6.29
C GLY A 66 -0.40 -3.27 -5.48
N GLN A 67 0.41 -2.45 -4.80
CA GLN A 67 -0.04 -1.26 -4.06
C GLN A 67 0.64 0.02 -4.59
N GLN A 68 1.43 -0.05 -5.66
CA GLN A 68 2.22 1.08 -6.15
C GLN A 68 1.35 2.31 -6.43
N PHE A 69 0.23 2.15 -7.15
CA PHE A 69 -0.64 3.28 -7.50
C PHE A 69 -1.40 3.82 -6.30
N ARG A 70 -1.71 2.98 -5.30
CA ARG A 70 -2.28 3.44 -4.02
C ARG A 70 -1.27 4.27 -3.22
N LEU A 71 0.00 3.86 -3.21
CA LEU A 71 1.08 4.61 -2.58
C LEU A 71 1.28 5.97 -3.27
N LEU A 72 1.34 5.98 -4.60
CA LEU A 72 1.52 7.19 -5.40
C LEU A 72 0.32 8.15 -5.29
N HIS A 73 -0.90 7.62 -5.24
CA HIS A 73 -2.12 8.40 -5.01
C HIS A 73 -2.07 9.15 -3.67
N ALA A 74 -1.62 8.48 -2.59
CA ALA A 74 -1.47 9.13 -1.28
C ALA A 74 -0.47 10.31 -1.34
N VAL A 75 0.60 10.16 -2.13
CA VAL A 75 1.59 11.23 -2.35
C VAL A 75 0.95 12.39 -3.09
N GLU A 76 0.22 12.15 -4.18
CA GLU A 76 -0.51 13.18 -4.92
C GLU A 76 -1.51 13.93 -4.04
N PHE A 77 -2.29 13.21 -3.24
CA PHE A 77 -3.28 13.80 -2.34
C PHE A 77 -2.65 14.72 -1.28
N CYS A 78 -1.44 14.38 -0.83
CA CYS A 78 -0.68 15.16 0.14
C CYS A 78 0.14 16.29 -0.49
N THR A 79 -0.12 16.69 -1.75
CA THR A 79 0.53 17.89 -2.35
C THR A 79 0.34 19.13 -1.46
N GLU A 80 -0.85 19.27 -0.88
CA GLU A 80 -1.11 20.19 0.23
C GLU A 80 -1.04 19.44 1.57
N PRO A 81 -0.65 20.08 2.68
CA PRO A 81 -0.63 19.43 3.99
C PRO A 81 -1.98 18.83 4.37
N LYS A 82 -2.02 17.52 4.60
CA LYS A 82 -3.22 16.78 5.06
C LYS A 82 -2.99 16.15 6.42
N THR A 83 -4.04 16.03 7.21
CA THR A 83 -4.01 15.20 8.43
C THR A 83 -3.98 13.71 8.07
N MET A 84 -3.61 12.86 9.04
CA MET A 84 -3.70 11.40 8.88
C MET A 84 -5.12 10.97 8.51
N ASP A 85 -6.13 11.50 9.21
CA ASP A 85 -7.53 11.11 9.00
C ASP A 85 -8.04 11.49 7.60
N GLU A 86 -7.64 12.67 7.09
CA GLU A 86 -7.97 13.08 5.72
C GLU A 86 -7.35 12.15 4.68
N ALA A 87 -6.06 11.82 4.83
CA ALA A 87 -5.36 10.92 3.91
C ALA A 87 -5.91 9.49 3.97
N VAL A 88 -6.28 9.00 5.16
CA VAL A 88 -6.92 7.69 5.35
C VAL A 88 -8.30 7.65 4.69
N ALA A 89 -9.13 8.67 4.94
CA ALA A 89 -10.47 8.74 4.37
C ALA A 89 -10.44 8.79 2.83
N ASP A 90 -9.50 9.55 2.26
CA ASP A 90 -9.28 9.62 0.83
C ASP A 90 -8.85 8.26 0.25
N LEU A 91 -7.85 7.60 0.86
CA LEU A 91 -7.38 6.29 0.42
C LEU A 91 -8.46 5.20 0.52
N ASP A 92 -9.26 5.20 1.58
CA ASP A 92 -10.34 4.23 1.76
C ASP A 92 -11.47 4.46 0.75
N ALA A 93 -11.78 5.72 0.43
CA ALA A 93 -12.76 6.07 -0.59
C ALA A 93 -12.25 5.74 -2.01
N ALA A 94 -10.98 6.03 -2.29
CA ALA A 94 -10.35 5.75 -3.57
C ALA A 94 -10.11 4.26 -3.78
N TYR A 95 -9.84 3.48 -2.73
CA TYR A 95 -9.50 2.06 -2.82
C TYR A 95 -10.28 1.20 -1.81
N PRO A 96 -11.62 1.10 -1.96
CA PRO A 96 -12.50 0.48 -0.97
C PRO A 96 -12.31 -1.04 -0.84
N ASN A 97 -11.86 -1.71 -1.90
CA ASN A 97 -11.72 -3.18 -1.96
C ASN A 97 -10.27 -3.64 -1.79
N THR A 98 -9.47 -2.94 -1.01
CA THR A 98 -8.05 -3.26 -0.83
C THR A 98 -7.84 -4.52 0.00
N THR A 99 -7.28 -5.56 -0.62
CA THR A 99 -6.76 -6.73 0.09
C THR A 99 -5.26 -6.52 0.34
N SER A 100 -4.92 -5.64 1.27
CA SER A 100 -3.54 -5.36 1.66
C SER A 100 -3.33 -5.65 3.14
N VAL A 101 -2.12 -6.11 3.49
CA VAL A 101 -1.69 -6.22 4.90
C VAL A 101 -1.47 -4.82 5.51
N TYR A 102 -1.21 -3.82 4.66
CA TYR A 102 -1.04 -2.43 5.07
C TYR A 102 -2.38 -1.70 4.98
N GLY A 103 -2.91 -1.30 6.14
CA GLY A 103 -4.01 -0.35 6.24
C GLY A 103 -3.59 1.05 5.74
N SER A 104 -4.58 1.92 5.52
CA SER A 104 -4.33 3.26 4.94
C SER A 104 -3.42 4.13 5.80
N ALA A 105 -3.52 4.02 7.13
CA ALA A 105 -2.60 4.72 8.03
C ALA A 105 -1.15 4.20 7.90
N GLN A 106 -0.96 2.89 7.75
CA GLN A 106 0.37 2.31 7.54
C GLN A 106 0.96 2.72 6.20
N VAL A 107 0.13 2.91 5.15
CA VAL A 107 0.58 3.45 3.85
C VAL A 107 1.22 4.83 4.03
N VAL A 108 0.55 5.74 4.75
CA VAL A 108 1.09 7.09 5.03
C VAL A 108 2.39 7.01 5.83
N GLN A 109 2.47 6.13 6.84
CA GLN A 109 3.68 5.94 7.65
C GLN A 109 4.86 5.37 6.85
N LEU A 110 4.61 4.44 5.92
CA LEU A 110 5.65 3.91 5.02
C LEU A 110 6.21 5.02 4.12
N LEU A 111 5.35 5.88 3.59
CA LEU A 111 5.75 7.01 2.75
C LEU A 111 6.51 8.07 3.55
N GLU A 112 6.13 8.34 4.81
CA GLU A 112 6.90 9.20 5.73
C GLU A 112 8.30 8.61 5.95
N ARG A 113 8.37 7.32 6.31
CA ARG A 113 9.63 6.61 6.60
C ARG A 113 10.59 6.66 5.42
N ASP A 114 10.09 6.42 4.21
CA ASP A 114 10.93 6.31 3.02
C ASP A 114 11.25 7.69 2.42
N GLY A 115 10.54 8.73 2.85
CA GLY A 115 10.79 10.14 2.53
C GLY A 115 9.98 10.68 1.36
N ALA A 116 8.91 9.98 0.96
CA ALA A 116 7.93 10.47 -0.01
C ALA A 116 7.00 11.53 0.62
N LEU A 117 6.71 11.39 1.91
CA LEU A 117 5.99 12.39 2.71
C LEU A 117 6.90 12.94 3.81
N GLU A 118 6.72 14.21 4.13
CA GLU A 118 7.28 14.85 5.34
C GLU A 118 6.17 15.08 6.36
N ARG A 119 6.49 14.85 7.64
CA ARG A 119 5.59 15.14 8.75
C ARG A 119 5.85 16.54 9.27
N ILE A 120 4.81 17.37 9.20
CA ILE A 120 4.75 18.74 9.70
C ILE A 120 4.02 18.71 11.04
N VAL A 121 4.74 19.03 12.10
CA VAL A 121 4.16 19.14 13.45
C VAL A 121 3.82 20.61 13.69
N ASP A 122 2.62 20.87 14.20
CA ASP A 122 2.27 22.20 14.69
C ASP A 122 2.97 22.43 16.04
N GLU A 123 3.98 23.30 16.06
CA GLU A 123 4.83 23.53 17.25
C GLU A 123 4.03 24.02 18.45
N ASP A 124 3.00 24.84 18.23
CA ASP A 124 2.15 25.37 19.30
C ASP A 124 1.26 24.25 19.87
N ALA A 125 0.71 23.39 19.01
CA ALA A 125 -0.04 22.23 19.44
C ALA A 125 0.84 21.17 20.12
N ALA A 126 2.09 21.01 19.69
CA ALA A 126 3.04 20.11 20.31
C ALA A 126 3.46 20.56 21.71
N HIS A 127 3.66 21.86 21.92
CA HIS A 127 3.94 22.42 23.25
C HIS A 127 2.73 22.29 24.18
N ALA A 128 1.51 22.52 23.67
CA ALA A 128 0.28 22.32 24.45
C ALA A 128 0.09 20.85 24.87
N ALA A 129 0.22 19.90 23.93
CA ALA A 129 0.09 18.48 24.23
C ALA A 129 1.16 17.95 25.20
N ALA A 130 2.40 18.48 25.12
CA ALA A 130 3.46 18.15 26.06
C ALA A 130 3.17 18.68 27.48
N GLY A 131 2.52 19.85 27.59
CA GLY A 131 2.02 20.40 28.85
C GLY A 131 0.95 19.51 29.47
N ASP A 132 -0.09 19.16 28.70
CA ASP A 132 -1.18 18.29 29.16
C ASP A 132 -0.68 16.90 29.61
N ALA A 133 0.31 16.35 28.90
CA ALA A 133 0.92 15.07 29.27
C ALA A 133 1.68 15.12 30.61
N ALA A 134 2.38 16.23 30.87
CA ALA A 134 3.08 16.42 32.14
C ALA A 134 2.09 16.59 33.30
N ASP A 135 0.97 17.29 33.08
CA ASP A 135 -0.07 17.48 34.09
C ASP A 135 -0.83 16.17 34.38
N ALA A 136 -1.13 15.35 33.35
CA ALA A 136 -1.79 14.05 33.54
C ALA A 136 -0.94 13.03 34.31
N LEU A 137 0.39 13.03 34.12
CA LEU A 137 1.32 12.19 34.89
C LEU A 137 1.44 12.60 36.36
N ALA A 138 1.08 13.85 36.70
CA ALA A 138 1.09 14.34 38.07
C ALA A 138 -0.18 13.94 38.85
N GLU A 139 -1.25 13.50 38.18
CA GLU A 139 -2.55 13.21 38.80
C GLU A 139 -2.89 11.71 38.95
N ASP A 140 -2.14 10.79 38.31
CA ASP A 140 -2.47 9.35 38.30
C ASP A 140 -1.29 8.45 38.71
N GLU A 141 -1.14 8.19 40.01
CA GLU A 141 -0.21 7.18 40.55
C GLU A 141 -0.79 5.76 40.39
N GLY A 142 -0.90 5.26 39.16
CA GLY A 142 -1.32 3.85 38.98
C GLY A 142 -1.37 3.29 37.57
N PHE A 143 -1.65 4.10 36.54
CA PHE A 143 -1.79 3.61 35.17
C PHE A 143 -0.97 4.43 34.16
N ILE A 144 -0.41 3.74 33.16
CA ILE A 144 0.22 4.41 32.02
C ILE A 144 -0.91 5.05 31.18
N SER A 145 -1.10 6.36 31.34
CA SER A 145 -2.00 7.13 30.49
C SER A 145 -1.36 7.36 29.11
N VAL A 146 -2.03 6.89 28.05
CA VAL A 146 -1.60 7.16 26.67
C VAL A 146 -2.04 8.57 26.30
N THR A 147 -1.10 9.52 26.36
CA THR A 147 -1.33 10.88 25.88
C THR A 147 -1.37 10.92 24.36
N PRO A 148 -2.41 11.51 23.75
CA PRO A 148 -2.53 11.59 22.30
C PRO A 148 -1.36 12.37 21.71
N ALA A 149 -0.80 11.86 20.61
CA ALA A 149 0.27 12.54 19.91
C ALA A 149 -0.21 13.92 19.40
N PRO A 150 0.68 14.94 19.35
CA PRO A 150 0.32 16.23 18.78
C PRO A 150 -0.24 16.08 17.36
N PRO A 151 -1.23 16.90 16.98
CA PRO A 151 -1.75 16.89 15.63
C PRO A 151 -0.62 17.19 14.65
N CYS A 152 -0.43 16.30 13.68
CA CYS A 152 0.55 16.46 12.63
C CYS A 152 -0.13 16.37 11.26
N ARG A 153 0.48 17.03 10.29
CA ARG A 153 0.08 17.00 8.89
C ARG A 153 1.19 16.39 8.06
N TYR A 154 0.83 15.80 6.93
CA TYR A 154 1.72 15.17 5.97
C TYR A 154 1.70 15.98 4.69
N ARG A 155 2.88 16.25 4.14
CA ARG A 155 3.05 16.91 2.84
C ARG A 155 3.95 16.07 1.96
N ALA A 156 3.65 16.00 0.66
CA ALA A 156 4.51 15.37 -0.33
C ALA A 156 5.85 16.10 -0.43
N THR A 157 6.94 15.34 -0.38
CA THR A 157 8.28 15.87 -0.67
C THR A 157 8.48 15.95 -2.18
N GLN A 158 9.49 16.72 -2.62
CA GLN A 158 9.85 16.75 -4.04
C GLN A 158 10.19 15.34 -4.56
N ALA A 159 10.88 14.52 -3.77
CA ALA A 159 11.21 13.14 -4.16
C ALA A 159 9.96 12.27 -4.33
N GLY A 160 8.93 12.47 -3.50
CA GLY A 160 7.63 11.82 -3.66
C GLY A 160 6.94 12.24 -4.97
N LEU A 161 6.88 13.54 -5.23
CA LEU A 161 6.27 14.09 -6.46
C LEU A 161 7.03 13.65 -7.73
N ASP A 162 8.35 13.59 -7.66
CA ASP A 162 9.19 13.10 -8.76
C ASP A 162 8.90 11.61 -9.04
N ALA A 163 8.69 10.80 -8.00
CA ALA A 163 8.29 9.40 -8.16
C ALA A 163 6.90 9.25 -8.78
N VAL A 164 5.93 10.09 -8.37
CA VAL A 164 4.62 10.15 -9.04
C VAL A 164 4.79 10.45 -10.52
N ALA A 165 5.54 11.49 -10.88
CA ALA A 165 5.74 11.86 -12.29
C ALA A 165 6.46 10.75 -13.08
N ALA A 166 7.37 10.01 -12.46
CA ALA A 166 8.10 8.91 -13.09
C ALA A 166 7.21 7.69 -13.39
N HIS A 167 6.23 7.39 -12.53
CA HIS A 167 5.42 6.16 -12.62
C HIS A 167 3.99 6.39 -13.13
N VAL A 168 3.43 7.58 -12.96
CA VAL A 168 2.07 7.96 -13.37
C VAL A 168 2.16 9.01 -14.49
N ASN A 169 2.46 8.55 -15.71
CA ASN A 169 2.50 9.43 -16.87
C ASN A 169 2.01 8.75 -18.14
N GLU A 170 1.38 9.53 -19.03
CA GLU A 170 0.80 9.03 -20.28
C GLU A 170 1.87 8.46 -21.22
N GLY A 171 3.08 9.03 -21.19
CA GLY A 171 4.20 8.60 -22.03
C GLY A 171 4.59 7.13 -21.79
N LEU A 172 4.63 6.70 -20.53
CA LEU A 172 4.95 5.33 -20.13
C LEU A 172 3.87 4.35 -20.56
N VAL A 173 2.59 4.74 -20.46
CA VAL A 173 1.47 3.93 -20.97
C VAL A 173 1.57 3.80 -22.49
N ALA A 174 1.80 4.91 -23.19
CA ALA A 174 1.92 4.94 -24.65
C ALA A 174 3.11 4.08 -25.12
N GLU A 175 4.30 4.26 -24.53
CA GLU A 175 5.50 3.48 -24.82
C GLU A 175 5.22 1.96 -24.69
N LYS A 176 4.60 1.55 -23.59
CA LYS A 176 4.29 0.13 -23.32
C LYS A 176 3.29 -0.46 -24.33
N ILE A 177 2.36 0.36 -24.84
CA ILE A 177 1.40 -0.01 -25.89
C ILE A 177 2.09 -0.07 -27.26
N GLU A 178 2.95 0.90 -27.57
CA GLU A 178 3.67 1.01 -28.84
C GLU A 178 4.70 -0.10 -29.04
N GLU A 179 5.28 -0.66 -27.96
CA GLU A 179 6.09 -1.91 -28.02
C GLU A 179 5.38 -3.04 -28.78
N ASP A 180 4.05 -3.04 -28.76
CA ASP A 180 3.17 -4.02 -29.38
C ASP A 180 2.18 -3.33 -30.33
N GLU A 181 2.65 -2.37 -31.14
CA GLU A 181 1.83 -1.51 -32.02
C GLU A 181 0.79 -2.27 -32.87
N ARG A 182 1.09 -3.51 -33.30
CA ARG A 182 0.15 -4.34 -34.06
C ARG A 182 -1.16 -4.65 -33.31
N TYR A 183 -1.14 -4.52 -31.99
CA TYR A 183 -2.25 -4.78 -31.09
C TYR A 183 -2.94 -3.50 -30.60
N LEU A 184 -2.59 -2.33 -31.16
CA LEU A 184 -3.28 -1.07 -30.86
C LEU A 184 -4.81 -1.18 -30.86
N PRO A 185 -5.46 -1.84 -31.85
CA PRO A 185 -6.92 -2.00 -31.84
C PRO A 185 -7.44 -2.81 -30.63
N ILE A 186 -6.64 -3.74 -30.12
CA ILE A 186 -6.99 -4.57 -28.96
C ILE A 186 -6.83 -3.78 -27.66
N PHE A 187 -5.73 -3.04 -27.51
CA PHE A 187 -5.54 -2.13 -26.37
C PHE A 187 -6.65 -1.08 -26.31
N GLN A 188 -7.00 -0.46 -27.43
CA GLN A 188 -8.11 0.49 -27.53
C GLN A 188 -9.42 -0.16 -27.07
N ARG A 189 -9.76 -1.34 -27.61
CA ARG A 189 -10.99 -2.06 -27.25
C ARG A 189 -11.05 -2.36 -25.76
N VAL A 190 -9.95 -2.81 -25.15
CA VAL A 190 -9.90 -3.08 -23.70
C VAL A 190 -10.12 -1.80 -22.91
N LEU A 191 -9.46 -0.69 -23.26
CA LEU A 191 -9.66 0.60 -22.60
C LEU A 191 -11.11 1.10 -22.72
N GLU A 192 -11.70 1.06 -23.91
CA GLU A 192 -13.11 1.42 -24.14
C GLU A 192 -14.07 0.56 -23.33
N MET A 193 -13.81 -0.75 -23.27
CA MET A 193 -14.63 -1.67 -22.48
C MET A 193 -14.54 -1.35 -20.98
N CYS A 194 -13.34 -1.05 -20.47
CA CYS A 194 -13.11 -0.62 -19.08
C CYS A 194 -13.64 0.79 -18.78
N ALA A 195 -13.88 1.62 -19.80
CA ALA A 195 -14.42 2.97 -19.67
C ALA A 195 -15.93 3.04 -19.45
N ARG A 196 -16.64 1.92 -19.65
CA ARG A 196 -18.08 1.81 -19.42
C ARG A 196 -18.44 2.03 -17.96
N GLU A 197 -19.66 2.50 -17.72
CA GLU A 197 -20.19 2.67 -16.36
C GLU A 197 -20.19 1.34 -15.61
N GLY A 198 -19.58 1.29 -14.43
CA GLY A 198 -19.40 0.06 -13.65
C GLY A 198 -18.26 -0.85 -14.13
N GLY A 199 -17.45 -0.42 -15.11
CA GLY A 199 -16.32 -1.18 -15.63
C GLY A 199 -16.73 -2.40 -16.47
N CYS A 200 -15.82 -3.35 -16.62
CA CYS A 200 -16.03 -4.58 -17.37
C CYS A 200 -15.54 -5.83 -16.63
N PRO A 201 -16.35 -6.89 -16.48
CA PRO A 201 -15.89 -8.13 -15.85
C PRO A 201 -14.89 -8.88 -16.74
N THR A 202 -13.98 -9.63 -16.12
CA THR A 202 -12.93 -10.41 -16.79
C THR A 202 -13.47 -11.29 -17.92
N LYS A 203 -14.56 -12.03 -17.65
CA LYS A 203 -15.16 -12.96 -18.63
C LYS A 203 -15.62 -12.27 -19.91
N GLU A 204 -16.10 -11.03 -19.81
CA GLU A 204 -16.57 -10.28 -20.97
C GLU A 204 -15.38 -9.73 -21.78
N LEU A 205 -14.33 -9.26 -21.11
CA LEU A 205 -13.08 -8.87 -21.78
C LEU A 205 -12.44 -10.06 -22.51
N ASP A 206 -12.39 -11.23 -21.87
CA ASP A 206 -11.85 -12.45 -22.48
C ASP A 206 -12.61 -12.81 -23.77
N GLN A 207 -13.95 -12.74 -23.74
CA GLN A 207 -14.79 -13.01 -24.91
C GLN A 207 -14.55 -12.03 -26.07
N ALA A 208 -14.29 -10.76 -25.76
CA ALA A 208 -14.08 -9.72 -26.77
C ALA A 208 -12.68 -9.72 -27.41
N VAL A 209 -11.71 -10.37 -26.75
CA VAL A 209 -10.30 -10.34 -27.15
C VAL A 209 -9.78 -11.70 -27.63
N ASP A 210 -10.08 -12.79 -26.93
CA ASP A 210 -9.42 -14.10 -27.15
C ASP A 210 -9.74 -14.74 -28.52
N GLY A 211 -10.85 -14.33 -29.14
CA GLY A 211 -11.27 -14.75 -30.47
C GLY A 211 -10.75 -13.85 -31.60
N ASP A 212 -10.08 -12.74 -31.29
CA ASP A 212 -9.66 -11.78 -32.31
C ASP A 212 -8.57 -12.37 -33.23
N PRO A 213 -8.64 -12.16 -34.56
CA PRO A 213 -7.63 -12.64 -35.50
C PRO A 213 -6.20 -12.20 -35.15
N LEU A 214 -6.02 -10.97 -34.63
CA LEU A 214 -4.69 -10.48 -34.25
C LEU A 214 -4.11 -11.33 -33.11
N CYS A 215 -4.94 -11.84 -32.22
CA CYS A 215 -4.53 -12.62 -31.06
C CYS A 215 -4.22 -14.10 -31.39
N GLN A 216 -4.35 -14.54 -32.64
CA GLN A 216 -4.13 -15.95 -33.00
C GLN A 216 -2.66 -16.30 -33.22
N GLU A 217 -1.88 -15.41 -33.86
CA GLU A 217 -0.48 -15.67 -34.20
C GLU A 217 0.42 -14.44 -34.01
N PRO A 218 1.33 -14.47 -33.00
CA PRO A 218 1.42 -15.44 -31.92
C PRO A 218 0.19 -15.38 -31.02
N ARG A 219 -0.11 -16.51 -30.38
CA ARG A 219 -1.26 -16.59 -29.48
C ARG A 219 -1.12 -15.60 -28.33
N ARG A 220 -2.10 -14.72 -28.17
CA ARG A 220 -2.28 -13.82 -27.03
C ARG A 220 -3.69 -13.99 -26.47
N PHE A 221 -3.82 -13.77 -25.17
CA PHE A 221 -5.09 -13.79 -24.45
C PHE A 221 -5.32 -12.42 -23.82
N CYS A 222 -6.56 -12.11 -23.46
CA CYS A 222 -6.93 -10.84 -22.85
C CYS A 222 -6.04 -10.47 -21.65
N GLY A 223 -5.65 -11.47 -20.85
CA GLY A 223 -4.74 -11.28 -19.72
C GLY A 223 -3.40 -10.62 -20.07
N PHE A 224 -2.90 -10.78 -21.31
CA PHE A 224 -1.69 -10.09 -21.77
C PHE A 224 -1.89 -8.57 -21.86
N PHE A 225 -2.97 -8.14 -22.51
CA PHE A 225 -3.28 -6.72 -22.70
C PHE A 225 -3.68 -6.06 -21.39
N ARG A 226 -4.53 -6.73 -20.60
CA ARG A 226 -4.88 -6.28 -19.26
C ARG A 226 -3.67 -6.13 -18.36
N GLY A 227 -2.80 -7.15 -18.32
CA GLY A 227 -1.59 -7.11 -17.48
C GLY A 227 -0.69 -5.92 -17.83
N LYS A 228 -0.48 -5.64 -19.13
CA LYS A 228 0.27 -4.44 -19.56
C LYS A 228 -0.40 -3.13 -19.14
N LEU A 229 -1.72 -3.02 -19.29
CA LEU A 229 -2.45 -1.80 -18.92
C LEU A 229 -2.56 -1.61 -17.39
N GLU A 230 -2.61 -2.70 -16.63
CA GLU A 230 -2.63 -2.70 -15.17
C GLU A 230 -1.25 -2.34 -14.61
N GLU A 231 -0.17 -2.87 -15.19
CA GLU A 231 1.22 -2.55 -14.81
C GLU A 231 1.52 -1.05 -14.91
N THR A 232 0.93 -0.37 -15.89
CA THR A 232 1.08 1.07 -16.13
C THR A 232 0.02 1.93 -15.45
N GLY A 233 -0.96 1.32 -14.77
CA GLY A 233 -2.01 2.04 -14.05
C GLY A 233 -3.07 2.67 -14.95
N ALA A 234 -3.16 2.27 -16.23
CA ALA A 234 -4.19 2.72 -17.15
C ALA A 234 -5.57 2.10 -16.83
N ILE A 235 -5.57 0.90 -16.25
CA ILE A 235 -6.76 0.22 -15.74
C ILE A 235 -6.46 -0.39 -14.38
N GLU A 236 -7.51 -0.67 -13.61
CA GLU A 236 -7.40 -1.35 -12.32
C GLU A 236 -8.63 -2.22 -12.04
N TRP A 237 -8.50 -3.13 -11.08
CA TRP A 237 -9.59 -3.99 -10.64
C TRP A 237 -10.33 -3.39 -9.43
N ARG A 238 -11.62 -3.07 -9.61
CA ARG A 238 -12.55 -2.61 -8.56
C ARG A 238 -13.87 -3.37 -8.66
N ASP A 239 -13.85 -4.67 -8.40
CA ASP A 239 -14.94 -5.65 -8.70
C ASP A 239 -15.17 -5.92 -10.20
N ALA A 240 -14.86 -4.94 -11.03
CA ALA A 240 -14.71 -5.05 -12.48
C ALA A 240 -13.48 -4.25 -12.94
N TRP A 241 -12.96 -4.57 -14.12
CA TRP A 241 -11.89 -3.78 -14.73
C TRP A 241 -12.40 -2.41 -15.09
N THR A 242 -11.81 -1.39 -14.47
CA THR A 242 -12.22 0.00 -14.61
C THR A 242 -11.05 0.81 -15.13
N ILE A 243 -11.33 1.71 -16.07
CA ILE A 243 -10.33 2.64 -16.59
C ILE A 243 -10.02 3.72 -15.54
N THR A 244 -8.75 4.04 -15.37
CA THR A 244 -8.31 5.15 -14.51
C THR A 244 -8.36 6.47 -15.29
N ASP A 245 -8.17 7.60 -14.62
CA ASP A 245 -8.09 8.90 -15.30
C ASP A 245 -6.89 8.96 -16.26
N LEU A 246 -5.77 8.33 -15.88
CA LEU A 246 -4.61 8.16 -16.76
C LEU A 246 -4.99 7.38 -18.03
N GLY A 247 -5.68 6.24 -17.88
CA GLY A 247 -6.16 5.46 -19.02
C GLY A 247 -7.14 6.22 -19.90
N ARG A 248 -8.04 7.04 -19.31
CA ARG A 248 -8.96 7.90 -20.08
C ARG A 248 -8.20 8.93 -20.89
N SER A 249 -7.17 9.55 -20.31
CA SER A 249 -6.35 10.53 -21.02
C SER A 249 -5.63 9.90 -22.21
N VAL A 250 -5.04 8.71 -22.02
CA VAL A 250 -4.41 7.93 -23.11
C VAL A 250 -5.44 7.53 -24.17
N LEU A 251 -6.65 7.10 -23.79
CA LEU A 251 -7.71 6.76 -24.73
C LEU A 251 -8.18 7.98 -25.55
N ALA A 252 -8.23 9.15 -24.92
CA ALA A 252 -8.57 10.41 -25.58
C ALA A 252 -7.40 11.00 -26.40
N SER A 253 -6.19 10.46 -26.24
CA SER A 253 -5.02 10.89 -26.99
C SER A 253 -5.11 10.48 -28.47
N GLY A 254 -4.25 11.07 -29.30
CA GLY A 254 -4.14 10.70 -30.71
C GLY A 254 -3.54 9.31 -30.96
N LEU A 255 -3.14 8.57 -29.92
CA LEU A 255 -2.43 7.28 -30.03
C LEU A 255 -3.18 6.27 -30.90
N PHE A 256 -4.51 6.22 -30.77
CA PHE A 256 -5.35 5.24 -31.48
C PHE A 256 -5.94 5.77 -32.80
N ALA A 257 -5.68 7.04 -33.16
CA ALA A 257 -6.31 7.68 -34.33
C ALA A 257 -5.90 7.06 -35.68
N ALA A 258 -4.75 6.37 -35.73
CA ALA A 258 -4.30 5.66 -36.94
C ALA A 258 -4.93 4.26 -37.11
N ALA A 259 -5.62 3.73 -36.08
CA ALA A 259 -6.18 2.38 -36.07
C ALA A 259 -7.64 2.29 -36.54
N SER A 260 -8.30 3.43 -36.79
CA SER A 260 -9.66 3.46 -37.36
C SER A 260 -9.62 2.92 -38.79
N PRO A 261 -10.27 1.78 -39.11
CA PRO A 261 -10.40 1.34 -40.47
C PRO A 261 -11.29 2.36 -41.19
N SER A 262 -10.74 2.98 -42.22
CA SER A 262 -11.52 3.68 -43.23
C SER A 262 -12.63 2.73 -43.70
N GLU A 263 -13.89 3.13 -43.46
CA GLU A 263 -15.09 2.42 -43.90
C GLU A 263 -14.96 2.06 -45.39
N ARG A 264 -15.16 0.77 -45.72
CA ARG A 264 -15.39 0.28 -47.08
C ARG A 264 -16.68 -0.50 -47.15
#